data_AF-A0A0G0P6Z5-F1
#
_entry.id   AF-A0A0G0P6Z5-F1
#
_cell.length_a   1.000
_cell.length_b   1.000
_cell.length_c   1.000
_cell.angle_alpha   90.00
_cell.angle_beta   90.00
_cell.angle_gamma   90.00
#
_symmetry.space_group_name_H-M   'P 1'
#
loop_
_entity.id
_entity.type
_entity.pdbx_description
1 polymer ?
#
loop_
_entity_poly.entity_id
_entity_poly.type
_entity_poly.pdbx_seq_one_letter_code
_entity_poly.pdbx_strand_id
1 'polypeptide(L)'
;MKSIERRFSNISEKNPKWSSHTCFAEAVEEQGFSKQAISRWFNKLVEKDDYAREDKKAVLGFLISLANPVRKAEIESKSAPQRKQSAE
;
A
#
# COMPACT_ATOMS: atom_id res chain seq x y z
N MET A 1 7.45 21.34 -0.59
CA MET A 1 7.72 19.89 -0.55
C MET A 1 6.41 19.15 -0.27
N LYS A 2 6.02 18.21 -1.14
CA LYS A 2 4.92 17.26 -0.89
C LYS A 2 5.52 16.01 -0.23
N SER A 3 5.80 16.07 1.07
CA SER A 3 6.41 14.94 1.78
C SER A 3 5.34 13.96 2.28
N ILE A 4 5.52 12.66 2.01
CA ILE A 4 4.65 11.58 2.53
C ILE A 4 4.51 11.69 4.06
N GLU A 5 5.61 11.98 4.76
CA GLU A 5 5.65 12.23 6.21
C GLU A 5 4.61 13.25 6.69
N ARG A 6 4.48 14.39 5.98
CA ARG A 6 3.58 15.46 6.40
C ARG A 6 2.11 15.07 6.22
N ARG A 7 1.79 14.33 5.16
CA ARG A 7 0.44 13.78 4.95
C ARG A 7 0.13 12.72 5.99
N PHE A 8 1.07 11.80 6.21
CA PHE A 8 0.94 10.75 7.20
C PHE A 8 0.68 11.32 8.60
N SER A 9 1.47 12.30 9.05
CA SER A 9 1.26 12.95 10.36
C SER A 9 -0.13 13.57 10.45
N ASN A 10 -0.55 14.33 9.44
CA ASN A 10 -1.86 14.98 9.43
C ASN A 10 -3.02 13.95 9.47
N ILE A 11 -2.90 12.84 8.75
CA ILE A 11 -3.91 11.77 8.73
C ILE A 11 -3.92 11.02 10.06
N SER A 12 -2.74 10.70 10.60
CA SER A 12 -2.58 10.02 11.89
C SER A 12 -3.10 10.85 13.06
N GLU A 13 -2.88 12.17 13.03
CA GLU A 13 -3.40 13.10 14.04
C GLU A 13 -4.92 13.23 13.95
N LYS A 14 -5.48 13.22 12.74
CA LYS A 14 -6.94 13.25 12.53
C LYS A 14 -7.62 11.92 12.83
N ASN A 15 -6.91 10.81 12.66
CA ASN A 15 -7.43 9.46 12.81
C ASN A 15 -6.55 8.63 13.76
N PRO A 16 -6.54 8.96 15.07
CA PRO A 16 -5.71 8.24 16.05
C PRO A 16 -6.12 6.78 16.24
N LYS A 17 -7.30 6.38 15.75
CA LYS A 17 -7.81 5.00 15.81
C LYS A 17 -7.35 4.13 14.64
N TRP A 18 -6.64 4.70 13.67
CA TRP A 18 -6.18 3.98 12.49
C TRP A 18 -4.79 3.41 12.71
N SER A 19 -4.54 2.22 12.16
CA SER A 19 -3.22 1.62 12.15
C SER A 19 -2.27 2.43 11.25
N SER A 20 -0.97 2.41 11.56
CA SER A 20 0.07 3.09 10.77
C SER A 20 0.03 2.70 9.29
N HIS A 21 -0.30 1.44 8.98
CA HIS A 21 -0.53 0.99 7.60
C HIS A 21 -1.66 1.77 6.91
N THR A 22 -2.82 1.90 7.56
CA THR A 22 -4.00 2.57 7.01
C THR A 22 -3.74 4.06 6.81
N CYS A 23 -3.16 4.73 7.81
CA CYS A 23 -2.75 6.13 7.69
C CYS A 23 -1.76 6.34 6.56
N PHE A 24 -0.85 5.38 6.33
CA PHE A 24 0.12 5.44 5.26
C PHE A 24 -0.50 5.19 3.88
N ALA A 25 -1.43 4.24 3.75
CA ALA A 25 -2.18 3.99 2.53
C ALA A 25 -2.92 5.24 2.06
N GLU A 26 -3.64 5.87 2.98
CA GLU A 26 -4.37 7.12 2.72
C GLU A 26 -3.43 8.29 2.37
N ALA A 27 -2.22 8.30 2.94
CA ALA A 27 -1.23 9.33 2.64
C ALA A 27 -0.64 9.21 1.22
N VAL A 28 -0.60 8.00 0.66
CA VAL A 28 -0.02 7.73 -0.66
C VAL A 28 -1.06 7.54 -1.76
N GLU A 29 -2.32 7.28 -1.41
CA GLU A 29 -3.44 7.12 -2.34
C GLU A 29 -3.59 8.34 -3.27
N GLU A 30 -3.73 8.05 -4.57
CA GLU A 30 -3.90 9.03 -5.66
C GLU A 30 -2.84 10.15 -5.72
N GLN A 31 -1.70 9.98 -5.04
CA GLN A 31 -0.62 10.98 -5.05
C GLN A 31 0.42 10.78 -6.16
N GLY A 32 0.40 9.64 -6.85
CA GLY A 32 1.36 9.37 -7.93
C GLY A 32 2.81 9.21 -7.45
N PHE A 33 3.02 8.85 -6.19
CA PHE A 33 4.38 8.64 -5.67
C PHE A 33 5.08 7.45 -6.33
N SER A 34 6.39 7.59 -6.55
CA SER A 34 7.19 6.49 -7.10
C SER A 34 7.37 5.37 -6.07
N LYS A 35 7.50 4.13 -6.56
CA LYS A 35 7.79 2.93 -5.75
C LYS A 35 8.92 3.13 -4.73
N GLN A 36 10.02 3.77 -5.15
CA GLN A 36 11.17 4.03 -4.25
C GLN A 36 10.80 4.95 -3.09
N ALA A 37 10.02 6.01 -3.35
CA ALA A 37 9.57 6.91 -2.31
C ALA A 37 8.66 6.19 -1.31
N ILE A 38 7.67 5.43 -1.81
CA ILE A 38 6.74 4.65 -0.98
C ILE A 38 7.52 3.66 -0.11
N SER A 39 8.42 2.86 -0.68
CA SER A 39 9.23 1.90 0.09
C SER A 39 10.13 2.57 1.13
N ARG A 40 10.78 3.68 0.79
CA ARG A 40 11.65 4.41 1.74
C ARG A 40 10.85 4.94 2.92
N TRP A 41 9.70 5.53 2.65
CA TRP A 41 8.85 6.14 3.67
C TRP A 41 8.06 5.10 4.48
N PHE A 42 7.58 4.03 3.86
CA PHE A 42 6.96 2.91 4.56
C PHE A 42 7.91 2.32 5.59
N ASN A 43 9.17 2.10 5.21
CA ASN A 43 10.19 1.55 6.10
C ASN A 43 10.64 2.51 7.22
N LYS A 44 10.28 3.80 7.12
CA LYS A 44 10.62 4.86 8.08
C LYS A 44 9.44 5.18 9.01
N LEU A 45 8.20 5.11 8.51
CA LEU A 45 6.99 5.52 9.23
C LEU A 45 6.17 4.33 9.73
N VAL A 46 6.26 3.17 9.08
CA VAL A 46 5.62 1.93 9.53
C VAL A 46 6.71 1.06 10.16
N GLU A 47 6.48 0.67 11.42
CA GLU A 47 7.42 -0.17 12.17
C GLU A 47 7.71 -1.48 11.42
N LYS A 48 8.99 -1.86 11.40
CA LYS A 48 9.49 -2.97 10.58
C LYS A 48 9.22 -4.34 11.20
N ASP A 49 9.02 -4.38 12.51
CA ASP A 49 8.95 -5.63 13.28
C ASP A 49 7.62 -6.36 13.10
N ASP A 50 6.56 -5.64 12.72
CA ASP A 50 5.22 -6.20 12.55
C ASP A 50 5.03 -6.97 11.22
N TYR A 51 5.99 -6.87 10.27
CA TYR A 51 5.85 -7.47 8.94
C TYR A 51 7.01 -8.40 8.59
N ALA A 52 6.69 -9.68 8.36
CA ALA A 52 7.59 -10.61 7.72
C ALA A 52 8.00 -10.10 6.31
N ARG A 53 9.22 -10.46 5.87
CA ARG A 53 9.77 -9.98 4.58
C ARG A 53 8.86 -10.30 3.39
N GLU A 54 8.15 -11.42 3.45
CA GLU A 54 7.27 -11.90 2.40
C GLU A 54 6.01 -11.03 2.31
N ASP A 55 5.35 -10.77 3.43
CA ASP A 55 4.18 -9.89 3.53
C ASP A 55 4.51 -8.45 3.13
N LYS A 56 5.67 -7.94 3.52
CA LYS A 56 6.11 -6.58 3.19
C LYS A 56 6.13 -6.33 1.69
N LYS A 57 6.50 -7.32 0.88
CA LYS A 57 6.53 -7.19 -0.58
C LYS A 57 5.12 -7.05 -1.16
N ALA A 58 4.16 -7.84 -0.65
CA ALA A 58 2.76 -7.76 -1.04
C ALA A 58 2.15 -6.42 -0.64
N VAL A 59 2.38 -5.98 0.61
CA VAL A 59 1.90 -4.70 1.14
C VAL A 59 2.42 -3.52 0.34
N LEU A 60 3.73 -3.48 0.06
CA LEU A 60 4.30 -2.43 -0.80
C LEU A 60 3.71 -2.46 -2.20
N GLY A 61 3.47 -3.64 -2.78
CA GLY A 61 2.81 -3.80 -4.07
C GLY A 61 1.42 -3.18 -4.08
N PHE A 62 0.63 -3.43 -3.04
CA PHE A 62 -0.70 -2.86 -2.86
C PHE A 62 -0.65 -1.33 -2.74
N LEU A 63 0.23 -0.79 -1.89
CA LEU A 63 0.41 0.66 -1.68
C LEU A 63 0.82 1.39 -2.97
N ILE A 64 1.67 0.79 -3.79
CA ILE A 64 2.09 1.35 -5.09
C ILE A 64 0.90 1.38 -6.06
N SER A 65 0.06 0.35 -6.05
CA SER A 65 -1.14 0.29 -6.87
C SER A 65 -2.21 1.31 -6.45
N LEU A 66 -2.33 1.59 -5.15
CA LEU A 66 -3.18 2.68 -4.65
C LEU A 66 -2.64 4.06 -5.05
N ALA A 67 -1.33 4.26 -4.96
CA ALA A 67 -0.71 5.53 -5.34
C ALA A 67 -0.75 5.79 -6.85
N ASN A 68 -0.79 4.73 -7.67
CA ASN A 68 -0.87 4.83 -9.12
C ASN A 68 -1.91 3.84 -9.68
N PRO A 69 -3.19 4.26 -9.77
CA PRO A 69 -4.27 3.39 -10.22
C PRO A 69 -4.14 2.94 -11.69
N VAL A 70 -3.29 3.59 -12.49
CA VAL A 70 -3.06 3.25 -13.91
C VAL A 70 -2.46 1.84 -14.08
N ARG A 71 -1.81 1.29 -13.05
CA ARG A 71 -1.27 -0.09 -13.07
C ARG A 71 -2.24 -1.17 -12.59
N LYS A 72 -3.45 -0.81 -12.11
CA LYS A 72 -4.42 -1.79 -11.59
C LYS A 72 -4.94 -2.77 -12.66
N ALA A 73 -4.91 -2.39 -13.94
CA ALA A 73 -5.43 -3.22 -15.02
C ALA A 73 -4.64 -4.52 -15.30
N GLU A 74 -3.39 -4.64 -14.83
CA GLU A 74 -2.54 -5.79 -15.15
C GLU A 74 -2.39 -6.83 -14.02
N ILE A 75 -2.65 -6.45 -12.76
CA ILE A 75 -2.35 -7.31 -11.59
C ILE A 75 -3.57 -8.15 -11.18
N GLU A 76 -4.79 -7.66 -11.36
CA GLU A 76 -6.02 -8.41 -11.06
C GLU A 76 -6.25 -9.61 -12.01
N SER A 77 -5.64 -9.58 -13.20
CA SER A 77 -5.69 -10.69 -14.18
C SER A 77 -4.86 -11.92 -13.79
N LYS A 78 -4.11 -11.91 -12.67
CA LYS A 78 -3.28 -13.05 -12.22
C LYS A 78 -3.72 -13.69 -10.91
N SER A 79 -4.68 -13.12 -10.19
CA SER A 79 -5.10 -13.61 -8.86
C SER A 79 -6.59 -13.99 -8.79
N ALA A 80 -7.23 -14.29 -9.93
CA ALA A 80 -8.50 -14.99 -9.92
C ALA A 80 -8.22 -16.50 -9.78
N PRO A 81 -8.60 -17.17 -8.68
CA PRO A 81 -8.54 -18.61 -8.62
C PRO A 81 -9.51 -19.15 -9.67
N GLN A 82 -8.97 -19.88 -10.63
CA GLN A 82 -9.71 -20.62 -11.63
C GLN A 82 -10.58 -21.65 -10.90
N ARG A 83 -11.82 -21.29 -10.58
CA ARG A 83 -12.87 -22.24 -10.20
C ARG A 83 -13.04 -23.18 -11.38
N LYS A 84 -12.32 -24.31 -11.35
CA LYS A 84 -12.70 -25.50 -12.11
C LYS A 84 -13.99 -26.00 -11.48
N GLN A 85 -15.14 -25.61 -12.02
CA GLN A 85 -16.34 -26.41 -11.82
C GLN A 85 -16.22 -27.62 -12.74
N SER A 86 -15.94 -28.75 -12.10
CA SER A 86 -15.94 -30.08 -12.70
C SER A 86 -17.32 -30.41 -13.26
N ALA A 87 -17.28 -31.20 -14.33
CA ALA A 87 -18.39 -31.76 -15.06
C ALA A 87 -19.36 -32.59 -14.20
N GLU A 88 -20.63 -32.55 -14.57
CA GLU A 88 -21.57 -33.66 -14.46
C GLU A 88 -22.50 -33.68 -15.68
#